data_AF-A0A1H5PTL1-F1
#
_entry.id   AF-A0A1H5PTL1-F1
#
_cell.length_a   1.000
_cell.length_b   1.000
_cell.length_c   1.000
_cell.angle_alpha   90.00
_cell.angle_beta   90.00
_cell.angle_gamma   90.00
#
_symmetry.space_group_name_H-M   'P 1'
#
loop_
_entity.id
_entity.type
_entity.pdbx_description
1 polymer ?
#
loop_
_entity_poly.entity_id
_entity_poly.type
_entity_poly.pdbx_seq_one_letter_code
_entity_poly.pdbx_strand_id
1 'polypeptide(L)'
;MRTRALLIALCSATALAAAALAAAAPVGAATDGAGALDRELPSSAVVPKPLVVDTEPATVTYSRQARSQWRLTEFDRAGNSIVATHLPSRITLAIDYDGPADDRHAAGIAPDTGCGPMEGEFWGSVTPLLYPILDPAAHVIEDVVVELDGPELRVRMAGGAYDLVAPGAGEEPLFMDATFTVEGRRDLHARTTGLHYVLPSKDPATTVELTLADGSRVSRTFTMATPTGREYVDDVRRVDVSDGRYGDFSWTTDLERLQFDLNASPLLDVFEIDADHTLKDRGQRVVTNEFTFAPACR
;
A
#
# COMPACT_ATOMS: atom_id res chain seq x y z
N MET A 1 -47.48 40.39 -48.75
CA MET A 1 -47.00 41.69 -49.29
C MET A 1 -46.26 42.38 -48.15
N ARG A 2 -44.93 42.54 -48.21
CA ARG A 2 -44.23 43.79 -48.62
C ARG A 2 -44.73 44.99 -47.79
N THR A 3 -43.95 45.78 -47.05
CA THR A 3 -42.50 46.04 -47.01
C THR A 3 -42.24 47.12 -45.93
N ARG A 4 -41.02 47.12 -45.33
CA ARG A 4 -40.20 48.31 -44.94
C ARG A 4 -40.75 49.25 -43.83
N ALA A 5 -39.98 49.98 -43.03
CA ALA A 5 -38.55 50.29 -42.81
C ALA A 5 -38.48 51.01 -41.43
N LEU A 6 -37.54 50.75 -40.52
CA LEU A 6 -36.20 51.35 -40.35
C LEU A 6 -36.18 52.82 -39.87
N LEU A 7 -35.63 53.07 -38.66
CA LEU A 7 -34.82 54.24 -38.20
C LEU A 7 -34.72 54.18 -36.64
N ILE A 8 -33.61 53.72 -36.03
CA ILE A 8 -32.34 54.40 -35.67
C ILE A 8 -32.45 55.36 -34.45
N ALA A 9 -31.74 55.01 -33.36
CA ALA A 9 -30.81 55.85 -32.57
C ALA A 9 -30.21 54.99 -31.43
N LEU A 10 -28.96 54.51 -31.46
CA LEU A 10 -27.68 55.16 -31.09
C LEU A 10 -27.54 55.58 -29.62
N CYS A 11 -26.67 54.86 -28.90
CA CYS A 11 -25.81 55.22 -27.75
C CYS A 11 -25.37 53.90 -27.07
N SER A 12 -24.14 53.58 -26.70
CA SER A 12 -22.81 54.19 -26.79
C SER A 12 -21.80 53.06 -26.58
N ALA A 13 -20.60 53.20 -27.15
CA ALA A 13 -19.51 52.25 -27.03
C ALA A 13 -18.95 52.14 -25.61
N THR A 14 -18.58 50.92 -25.21
CA THR A 14 -17.32 50.65 -24.49
C THR A 14 -16.96 49.18 -24.71
N ALA A 15 -16.06 48.95 -25.66
CA ALA A 15 -15.22 47.76 -25.68
C ALA A 15 -14.10 47.98 -24.65
N LEU A 16 -13.98 47.09 -23.68
CA LEU A 16 -12.79 46.94 -22.85
C LEU A 16 -12.39 45.47 -22.92
N ALA A 17 -11.47 45.21 -23.85
CA ALA A 17 -10.54 44.11 -23.71
C ALA A 17 -9.60 44.46 -22.54
N ALA A 18 -9.48 43.57 -21.55
CA ALA A 18 -8.35 43.56 -20.66
C ALA A 18 -8.21 42.19 -19.96
N ALA A 19 -7.16 41.49 -20.41
CA ALA A 19 -6.30 40.61 -19.63
C ALA A 19 -6.90 39.38 -18.94
N ALA A 20 -6.60 38.23 -19.56
CA ALA A 20 -6.29 37.01 -18.85
C ALA A 20 -5.37 37.30 -17.65
N LEU A 21 -5.84 36.98 -16.45
CA LEU A 21 -4.97 36.61 -15.33
C LEU A 21 -5.15 35.10 -15.16
N ALA A 22 -4.35 34.36 -15.91
CA ALA A 22 -3.92 33.05 -15.49
C ALA A 22 -3.30 33.25 -14.11
N ALA A 23 -3.98 32.80 -13.06
CA ALA A 23 -3.36 32.60 -11.78
C ALA A 23 -2.37 31.46 -11.99
N ALA A 24 -1.13 31.83 -12.33
CA ALA A 24 0.00 30.93 -12.29
C ALA A 24 0.03 30.37 -10.86
N ALA A 25 -0.35 29.09 -10.72
CA ALA A 25 0.09 28.32 -9.58
C ALA A 25 1.61 28.46 -9.51
N PRO A 26 2.22 28.69 -8.34
CA PRO A 26 3.64 28.58 -8.24
C PRO A 26 3.98 27.12 -8.53
N VAL A 27 4.40 26.84 -9.76
CA VAL A 27 5.25 25.69 -10.07
C VAL A 27 6.59 26.03 -9.40
N GLY A 28 6.62 25.82 -8.08
CA GLY A 28 7.86 25.69 -7.36
C GLY A 28 8.49 24.41 -7.88
N ALA A 29 9.52 24.56 -8.72
CA ALA A 29 10.45 23.49 -8.97
C ALA A 29 10.99 23.03 -7.62
N ALA A 30 10.46 21.92 -7.10
CA ALA A 30 11.03 21.22 -5.96
C ALA A 30 12.38 20.70 -6.43
N THR A 31 13.43 21.33 -5.91
CA THR A 31 14.82 20.97 -6.12
C THR A 31 15.06 19.53 -5.70
N ASP A 32 15.80 18.81 -6.53
CA ASP A 32 16.35 17.47 -6.29
C ASP A 32 16.87 17.32 -4.86
N GLY A 33 16.43 16.27 -4.18
CA GLY A 33 16.97 15.84 -2.89
C GLY A 33 15.89 15.20 -2.02
N ALA A 34 16.15 13.96 -1.58
CA ALA A 34 15.42 13.31 -0.50
C ALA A 34 15.21 14.30 0.65
N GLY A 35 13.96 14.68 0.87
CA GLY A 35 13.58 15.77 1.73
C GLY A 35 12.38 15.33 2.54
N ALA A 36 12.54 15.27 3.86
CA ALA A 36 11.44 14.92 4.74
C ALA A 36 10.31 15.95 4.60
N LEU A 37 9.24 15.58 3.90
CA LEU A 37 8.05 16.41 3.70
C LEU A 37 7.51 17.01 5.02
N ASP A 38 7.69 16.30 6.15
CA ASP A 38 7.32 16.81 7.48
C ASP A 38 8.46 17.47 8.29
N ARG A 39 9.72 17.52 7.83
CA ARG A 39 10.72 18.40 8.48
C ARG A 39 10.43 19.87 8.19
N GLU A 40 9.83 20.16 7.06
CA GLU A 40 9.44 21.52 6.66
C GLU A 40 8.12 21.96 7.31
N LEU A 41 7.27 21.01 7.73
CA LEU A 41 5.99 21.29 8.38
C LEU A 41 6.11 21.21 9.92
N PRO A 42 5.72 22.26 10.67
CA PRO A 42 5.65 22.20 12.12
C PRO A 42 4.86 21.00 12.61
N SER A 43 5.24 20.41 13.75
CA SER A 43 4.52 19.27 14.34
C SER A 43 3.03 19.54 14.57
N SER A 44 2.64 20.81 14.75
CA SER A 44 1.28 21.30 14.93
C SER A 44 0.56 21.70 13.64
N ALA A 45 1.22 21.63 12.48
CA ALA A 45 0.61 22.00 11.20
C ALA A 45 -0.42 20.95 10.79
N VAL A 46 -1.61 21.42 10.41
CA VAL A 46 -2.61 20.61 9.70
C VAL A 46 -2.28 20.71 8.21
N VAL A 47 -2.43 19.61 7.48
CA VAL A 47 -2.53 19.59 6.02
C VAL A 47 -4.00 19.31 5.69
N PRO A 48 -4.87 20.34 5.72
CA PRO A 48 -6.34 20.16 5.76
C PRO A 48 -6.96 19.79 4.40
N LYS A 49 -6.16 19.75 3.34
CA LYS A 49 -6.56 19.24 2.02
C LYS A 49 -5.51 18.22 1.58
N PRO A 50 -5.92 17.07 1.00
CA PRO A 50 -4.99 16.15 0.38
C PRO A 50 -4.08 16.90 -0.59
N LEU A 51 -2.77 16.70 -0.44
CA LEU A 51 -1.72 17.31 -1.26
C LEU A 51 -1.14 16.22 -2.16
N VAL A 52 -1.12 16.47 -3.46
CA VAL A 52 -0.34 15.64 -4.39
C VAL A 52 1.14 15.98 -4.18
N VAL A 53 1.93 15.00 -3.76
CA VAL A 53 3.35 15.13 -3.44
C VAL A 53 4.25 14.48 -4.49
N ASP A 54 3.69 13.59 -5.29
CA ASP A 54 4.32 13.02 -6.47
C ASP A 54 3.30 12.67 -7.56
N THR A 55 3.78 12.55 -8.79
CA THR A 55 2.96 12.10 -9.94
C THR A 55 3.64 11.03 -10.79
N GLU A 56 4.90 10.71 -10.50
CA GLU A 56 5.65 9.67 -11.20
C GLU A 56 6.41 8.83 -10.15
N PRO A 57 6.42 7.49 -10.27
CA PRO A 57 5.68 6.69 -11.25
C PRO A 57 4.19 6.55 -10.92
N ALA A 58 3.77 6.98 -9.72
CA ALA A 58 2.39 6.95 -9.24
C ALA A 58 1.94 8.33 -8.77
N THR A 59 0.63 8.58 -8.80
CA THR A 59 0.07 9.76 -8.13
C THR A 59 0.04 9.53 -6.63
N VAL A 60 0.92 10.23 -5.91
CA VAL A 60 1.01 10.11 -4.45
C VAL A 60 0.31 11.30 -3.80
N THR A 61 -0.71 11.00 -3.00
CA THR A 61 -1.50 11.98 -2.26
C THR A 61 -1.27 11.81 -0.75
N TYR A 62 -0.97 12.91 -0.08
CA TYR A 62 -0.69 12.96 1.35
C TYR A 62 -1.68 13.86 2.09
N SER A 63 -2.15 13.44 3.26
CA SER A 63 -2.88 14.31 4.18
C SER A 63 -2.52 14.04 5.65
N ARG A 64 -2.58 15.07 6.49
CA ARG A 64 -2.26 14.95 7.93
C ARG A 64 -3.08 15.88 8.81
N GLN A 65 -3.64 15.32 9.88
CA GLN A 65 -4.29 16.08 10.94
C GLN A 65 -3.29 16.51 12.04
N ALA A 66 -3.51 17.68 12.66
CA ALA A 66 -2.59 18.23 13.67
C ALA A 66 -2.34 17.33 14.89
N ARG A 67 -3.28 16.43 15.22
CA ARG A 67 -3.18 15.51 16.36
C ARG A 67 -2.75 14.10 15.97
N SER A 68 -2.28 13.90 14.74
CA SER A 68 -1.81 12.59 14.35
C SER A 68 -0.61 12.17 15.20
N GLN A 69 -0.64 10.92 15.66
CA GLN A 69 0.46 10.25 16.34
C GLN A 69 1.51 9.74 15.35
N TRP A 70 1.17 9.73 14.06
CA TRP A 70 2.05 9.39 12.95
C TRP A 70 2.67 10.63 12.32
N ARG A 71 3.81 10.43 11.66
CA ARG A 71 4.51 11.45 10.88
C ARG A 71 5.26 10.80 9.74
N LEU A 72 5.29 11.44 8.56
CA LEU A 72 6.21 11.07 7.49
C LEU A 72 7.61 11.56 7.85
N THR A 73 8.46 10.67 8.30
CA THR A 73 9.83 10.99 8.70
C THR A 73 10.79 11.07 7.52
N GLU A 74 10.45 10.42 6.41
CA GLU A 74 11.21 10.39 5.18
C GLU A 74 10.28 10.35 3.97
N PHE A 75 10.68 11.04 2.91
CA PHE A 75 10.06 11.00 1.60
C PHE A 75 11.20 11.09 0.58
N ASP A 76 11.52 9.96 -0.04
CA ASP A 76 12.51 9.87 -1.10
C ASP A 76 11.80 9.71 -2.44
N ARG A 77 11.68 10.82 -3.17
CA ARG A 77 11.12 10.82 -4.52
C ARG A 77 11.97 10.03 -5.51
N ALA A 78 13.29 9.93 -5.30
CA ALA A 78 14.16 9.24 -6.24
C ALA A 78 14.10 7.72 -6.08
N GLY A 79 13.95 7.25 -4.85
CA GLY A 79 13.71 5.84 -4.51
C GLY A 79 12.23 5.51 -4.28
N ASN A 80 11.31 6.39 -4.70
CA ASN A 80 9.85 6.21 -4.62
C ASN A 80 9.35 5.60 -3.30
N SER A 81 9.88 6.12 -2.18
CA SER A 81 9.69 5.53 -0.85
C SER A 81 9.27 6.58 0.17
N ILE A 82 8.38 6.17 1.08
CA ILE A 82 7.87 6.98 2.17
C ILE A 82 8.04 6.22 3.48
N VAL A 83 8.62 6.86 4.50
CA VAL A 83 8.67 6.27 5.85
C VAL A 83 7.75 7.02 6.78
N ALA A 84 6.73 6.34 7.29
CA ALA A 84 5.85 6.84 8.34
C ALA A 84 6.28 6.30 9.70
N THR A 85 6.50 7.18 10.68
CA THR A 85 6.86 6.81 12.06
C THR A 85 5.74 7.13 13.03
N HIS A 86 5.34 6.15 13.84
CA HIS A 86 4.50 6.38 15.02
C HIS A 86 5.36 7.01 16.14
N LEU A 87 5.13 8.28 16.45
CA LEU A 87 6.01 9.07 17.31
C LEU A 87 6.17 8.50 18.73
N PRO A 88 5.11 8.02 19.41
CA PRO A 88 5.23 7.47 20.76
C PRO A 88 6.02 6.16 20.84
N SER A 89 5.82 5.22 19.91
CA SER A 89 6.41 3.87 19.96
C SER A 89 7.68 3.72 19.15
N ARG A 90 7.94 4.64 18.20
CA ARG A 90 9.02 4.58 17.20
C ARG A 90 8.90 3.45 16.18
N ILE A 91 7.73 2.82 16.10
CA ILE A 91 7.40 1.87 15.02
C ILE A 91 7.40 2.65 13.71
N THR A 92 7.99 2.08 12.67
CA THR A 92 8.02 2.67 11.34
C THR A 92 7.31 1.77 10.34
N LEU A 93 6.78 2.37 9.30
CA LEU A 93 6.20 1.71 8.13
C LEU A 93 6.89 2.32 6.91
N ALA A 94 7.66 1.51 6.20
CA ALA A 94 8.15 1.87 4.87
C ALA A 94 7.06 1.56 3.85
N ILE A 95 6.81 2.51 2.95
CA ILE A 95 5.76 2.48 1.93
C ILE A 95 6.45 2.79 0.61
N ASP A 96 6.73 1.74 -0.15
CA ASP A 96 7.30 1.85 -1.48
C ASP A 96 6.17 1.89 -2.50
N TYR A 97 6.27 2.78 -3.50
CA TYR A 97 5.18 3.05 -4.44
C TYR A 97 5.58 2.91 -5.92
N ASP A 98 6.74 2.34 -6.20
CA ASP A 98 7.18 1.99 -7.55
C ASP A 98 7.43 0.49 -7.73
N GLY A 99 7.55 0.09 -9.00
CA GLY A 99 8.05 -1.24 -9.35
C GLY A 99 9.58 -1.27 -9.35
N PRO A 100 10.19 -2.46 -9.35
CA PRO A 100 11.63 -2.66 -9.09
C PRO A 100 12.58 -2.22 -10.21
N ALA A 101 12.12 -1.41 -11.16
CA ALA A 101 12.87 -1.03 -12.35
C ALA A 101 14.13 -0.19 -12.01
N ASP A 102 14.05 0.64 -10.97
CA ASP A 102 15.08 1.64 -10.66
C ASP A 102 15.98 1.25 -9.48
N ASP A 103 15.39 0.88 -8.33
CA ASP A 103 16.11 0.60 -7.08
C ASP A 103 16.02 -0.86 -6.60
N ARG A 104 15.26 -1.68 -7.34
CA ARG A 104 14.93 -3.08 -7.03
C ARG A 104 14.09 -3.27 -5.77
N HIS A 105 13.34 -2.25 -5.33
CA HIS A 105 12.29 -2.43 -4.36
C HIS A 105 10.95 -2.60 -5.06
N ALA A 106 10.11 -3.49 -4.54
CA ALA A 106 8.75 -3.66 -5.03
C ALA A 106 7.78 -2.83 -4.18
N ALA A 107 6.79 -2.21 -4.83
CA ALA A 107 5.77 -1.43 -4.13
C ALA A 107 5.08 -2.24 -3.03
N GLY A 108 4.85 -1.66 -1.86
CA GLY A 108 4.20 -2.37 -0.75
C GLY A 108 4.46 -1.69 0.58
N ILE A 109 4.11 -2.37 1.67
CA ILE A 109 4.28 -1.83 3.02
C ILE A 109 5.09 -2.80 3.87
N ALA A 110 6.23 -2.33 4.39
CA ALA A 110 7.11 -3.06 5.29
C ALA A 110 7.03 -2.45 6.69
N PRO A 111 6.34 -3.11 7.63
CA PRO A 111 6.38 -2.71 9.03
C PRO A 111 7.75 -2.95 9.66
N ASP A 112 8.16 -2.09 10.59
CA ASP A 112 9.27 -2.34 11.51
C ASP A 112 8.81 -2.06 12.95
N THR A 113 8.63 -3.14 13.71
CA THR A 113 8.22 -3.11 15.13
C THR A 113 9.40 -2.96 16.10
N GLY A 114 10.61 -2.73 15.58
CA GLY A 114 11.88 -2.69 16.29
C GLY A 114 12.74 -3.95 16.09
N CYS A 115 12.30 -4.90 15.27
CA CYS A 115 13.07 -6.08 14.86
C CYS A 115 13.78 -5.89 13.51
N GLY A 116 13.58 -4.73 12.86
CA GLY A 116 13.98 -4.46 11.49
C GLY A 116 12.77 -4.48 10.54
N PRO A 117 12.93 -3.96 9.32
CA PRO A 117 11.88 -3.98 8.31
C PRO A 117 11.44 -5.40 7.96
N MET A 118 10.12 -5.60 7.90
CA MET A 118 9.53 -6.85 7.44
C MET A 118 9.49 -6.87 5.91
N GLU A 119 10.63 -7.19 5.31
CA GLU A 119 10.85 -7.30 3.86
C GLU A 119 11.89 -8.37 3.55
N GLY A 120 11.94 -8.83 2.30
CA GLY A 120 12.92 -9.83 1.87
C GLY A 120 13.03 -9.97 0.35
N GLU A 121 14.01 -10.72 -0.09
CA GLU A 121 14.36 -10.91 -1.49
C GLU A 121 13.34 -11.83 -2.19
N PHE A 122 12.74 -11.30 -3.26
CA PHE A 122 11.82 -12.01 -4.14
C PHE A 122 12.09 -11.60 -5.59
N TRP A 123 12.41 -12.57 -6.44
CA TRP A 123 12.78 -12.43 -7.86
C TRP A 123 13.85 -11.38 -8.19
N GLY A 124 14.79 -11.16 -7.26
CA GLY A 124 15.87 -10.18 -7.43
C GLY A 124 15.52 -8.76 -7.02
N SER A 125 14.41 -8.61 -6.29
CA SER A 125 13.92 -7.37 -5.70
C SER A 125 13.62 -7.56 -4.21
N VAL A 126 13.86 -6.53 -3.42
CA VAL A 126 13.38 -6.49 -2.04
C VAL A 126 11.87 -6.23 -2.07
N THR A 127 11.10 -7.08 -1.41
CA THR A 127 9.64 -7.02 -1.40
C THR A 127 9.13 -6.87 0.03
N PRO A 128 8.26 -5.87 0.30
CA PRO A 128 7.63 -5.67 1.59
C PRO A 128 6.71 -6.81 2.02
N LEU A 129 6.50 -6.99 3.33
CA LEU A 129 5.60 -8.02 3.87
C LEU A 129 4.18 -7.93 3.29
N LEU A 130 3.62 -6.72 3.16
CA LEU A 130 2.31 -6.50 2.55
C LEU A 130 2.52 -6.01 1.12
N TYR A 131 2.32 -6.90 0.16
CA TYR A 131 2.57 -6.64 -1.25
C TYR A 131 1.23 -6.59 -2.03
N PRO A 132 0.78 -5.42 -2.52
CA PRO A 132 -0.48 -5.33 -3.26
C PRO A 132 -0.47 -6.23 -4.50
N ILE A 133 -1.63 -6.80 -4.86
CA ILE A 133 -1.78 -7.47 -6.16
C ILE A 133 -1.87 -6.38 -7.23
N LEU A 134 -0.87 -6.35 -8.10
CA LEU A 134 -0.72 -5.36 -9.18
C LEU A 134 -1.12 -5.95 -10.53
N ASP A 135 -1.12 -5.10 -11.56
CA ASP A 135 -1.10 -5.56 -12.96
C ASP A 135 0.01 -6.63 -13.11
N PRO A 136 -0.31 -7.89 -13.46
CA PRO A 136 0.70 -8.96 -13.54
C PRO A 136 1.76 -8.77 -14.64
N ALA A 137 1.48 -7.92 -15.63
CA ALA A 137 2.40 -7.64 -16.74
C ALA A 137 3.29 -6.43 -16.45
N ALA A 138 2.76 -5.43 -15.76
CA ALA A 138 3.44 -4.16 -15.52
C ALA A 138 3.98 -4.02 -14.09
N HIS A 139 3.36 -4.68 -13.11
CA HIS A 139 3.59 -4.50 -11.68
C HIS A 139 3.57 -3.02 -11.26
N VAL A 140 2.63 -2.24 -11.82
CA VAL A 140 2.54 -0.78 -11.62
C VAL A 140 1.45 -0.44 -10.62
N ILE A 141 1.82 0.38 -9.63
CA ILE A 141 0.89 1.17 -8.82
C ILE A 141 0.63 2.49 -9.55
N GLU A 142 -0.64 2.88 -9.63
CA GLU A 142 -1.05 4.12 -10.30
C GLU A 142 -1.37 5.22 -9.29
N ASP A 143 -1.97 4.85 -8.15
CA ASP A 143 -2.42 5.77 -7.12
C ASP A 143 -1.99 5.28 -5.73
N VAL A 144 -1.39 6.20 -4.95
CA VAL A 144 -1.09 6.00 -3.53
C VAL A 144 -1.68 7.14 -2.71
N VAL A 145 -2.45 6.80 -1.68
CA VAL A 145 -2.99 7.78 -0.72
C VAL A 145 -2.48 7.44 0.67
N VAL A 146 -1.83 8.40 1.31
CA VAL A 146 -1.30 8.28 2.68
C VAL A 146 -1.96 9.33 3.57
N GLU A 147 -2.78 8.88 4.52
CA GLU A 147 -3.53 9.75 5.42
C GLU A 147 -3.16 9.51 6.88
N LEU A 148 -2.80 10.58 7.58
CA LEU A 148 -2.38 10.56 8.97
C LEU A 148 -3.47 11.22 9.83
N ASP A 149 -4.33 10.41 10.44
CA ASP A 149 -5.53 10.85 11.17
C ASP A 149 -5.54 10.33 12.61
N GLY A 150 -5.25 11.23 13.57
CA GLY A 150 -5.27 10.87 14.99
C GLY A 150 -4.36 9.66 15.30
N PRO A 151 -4.89 8.55 15.82
CA PRO A 151 -4.08 7.35 16.09
C PRO A 151 -3.80 6.50 14.84
N GLU A 152 -4.45 6.79 13.71
CA GLU A 152 -4.42 5.97 12.50
C GLU A 152 -3.43 6.51 11.47
N LEU A 153 -2.74 5.59 10.81
CA LEU A 153 -2.17 5.78 9.49
C LEU A 153 -2.99 4.96 8.49
N ARG A 154 -3.50 5.59 7.44
CA ARG A 154 -4.18 4.91 6.35
C ARG A 154 -3.34 4.99 5.09
N VAL A 155 -3.18 3.86 4.42
CA VAL A 155 -2.48 3.75 3.15
C VAL A 155 -3.41 3.03 2.18
N ARG A 156 -3.68 3.66 1.04
CA ARG A 156 -4.35 3.01 -0.10
C ARG A 156 -3.37 2.94 -1.24
N MET A 157 -3.25 1.75 -1.83
CA MET A 157 -2.52 1.48 -3.06
C MET A 157 -3.51 0.93 -4.09
N ALA A 158 -3.50 1.47 -5.31
CA ALA A 158 -4.36 1.01 -6.39
C ALA A 158 -3.65 1.05 -7.75
N GLY A 159 -4.05 0.14 -8.64
CA GLY A 159 -3.53 0.06 -10.01
C GLY A 159 -4.11 -1.15 -10.75
N GLY A 160 -3.92 -1.20 -12.08
CA GLY A 160 -4.38 -2.31 -12.89
C GLY A 160 -5.89 -2.51 -12.86
N ALA A 161 -6.36 -3.76 -13.02
CA ALA A 161 -7.77 -4.10 -12.94
C ALA A 161 -7.98 -5.58 -12.55
N TYR A 162 -9.13 -5.89 -11.93
CA TYR A 162 -9.49 -7.27 -11.59
C TYR A 162 -9.48 -8.21 -12.80
N ASP A 163 -9.91 -7.72 -13.97
CA ASP A 163 -9.97 -8.49 -15.23
C ASP A 163 -8.59 -8.99 -15.70
N LEU A 164 -7.51 -8.28 -15.33
CA LEU A 164 -6.13 -8.68 -15.66
C LEU A 164 -5.68 -9.91 -14.87
N VAL A 165 -6.23 -10.10 -13.67
CA VAL A 165 -5.93 -11.24 -12.80
C VAL A 165 -6.87 -12.42 -13.09
N ALA A 166 -8.15 -12.13 -13.30
CA ALA A 166 -9.17 -13.12 -13.61
C ALA A 166 -10.15 -12.59 -14.67
N PRO A 167 -10.09 -13.08 -15.93
CA PRO A 167 -10.99 -12.63 -16.98
C PRO A 167 -12.46 -12.77 -16.61
N GLY A 168 -13.22 -11.69 -16.78
CA GLY A 168 -14.62 -11.55 -16.37
C GLY A 168 -14.82 -10.97 -14.96
N ALA A 169 -13.76 -10.64 -14.21
CA ALA A 169 -13.87 -10.16 -12.84
C ALA A 169 -14.19 -8.66 -12.68
N GLY A 170 -14.09 -7.89 -13.76
CA GLY A 170 -14.45 -6.46 -13.82
C GLY A 170 -13.28 -5.54 -14.09
N GLU A 171 -13.58 -4.36 -14.65
CA GLU A 171 -12.59 -3.36 -15.05
C GLU A 171 -12.19 -2.41 -13.90
N GLU A 172 -12.78 -2.56 -12.72
CA GLU A 172 -12.40 -1.74 -11.57
C GLU A 172 -10.95 -2.04 -11.14
N PRO A 173 -10.22 -1.06 -10.59
CA PRO A 173 -8.84 -1.25 -10.21
C PRO A 173 -8.70 -2.24 -9.06
N LEU A 174 -7.59 -2.98 -9.07
CA LEU A 174 -7.13 -3.70 -7.88
C LEU A 174 -6.73 -2.66 -6.83
N PHE A 175 -6.92 -3.00 -5.57
CA PHE A 175 -6.51 -2.14 -4.48
C PHE A 175 -6.13 -2.92 -3.23
N MET A 176 -5.31 -2.28 -2.42
CA MET A 176 -5.06 -2.62 -1.03
C MET A 176 -5.27 -1.34 -0.19
N ASP A 177 -6.27 -1.36 0.68
CA ASP A 177 -6.40 -0.41 1.77
C ASP A 177 -5.77 -1.03 3.02
N ALA A 178 -4.97 -0.27 3.76
CA ALA A 178 -4.35 -0.67 5.01
C ALA A 178 -4.48 0.45 6.04
N THR A 179 -5.09 0.16 7.19
CA THR A 179 -5.19 1.09 8.33
C THR A 179 -4.38 0.54 9.49
N PHE A 180 -3.36 1.27 9.90
CA PHE A 180 -2.46 0.91 10.98
C PHE A 180 -2.77 1.72 12.24
N THR A 181 -2.75 1.03 13.38
CA THR A 181 -2.85 1.62 14.71
C THR A 181 -1.83 0.98 15.63
N VAL A 182 -1.44 1.71 16.68
CA VAL A 182 -0.56 1.16 17.71
C VAL A 182 -1.31 1.17 19.04
N GLU A 183 -1.50 -0.02 19.60
CA GLU A 183 -2.07 -0.22 20.93
C GLU A 183 -0.95 -0.38 21.98
N GLY A 184 -1.21 0.13 23.18
CA GLY A 184 -0.24 0.06 24.27
C GLY A 184 1.08 0.75 23.94
N ARG A 185 2.20 0.03 24.13
CA ARG A 185 3.55 0.59 23.89
C ARG A 185 4.16 0.19 22.56
N ARG A 186 3.80 -0.98 22.02
CA ARG A 186 4.49 -1.58 20.87
C ARG A 186 3.63 -2.51 20.01
N ASP A 187 2.34 -2.65 20.31
CA ASP A 187 1.51 -3.62 19.61
C ASP A 187 0.95 -2.94 18.36
N LEU A 188 1.54 -3.26 17.20
CA LEU A 188 1.06 -2.75 15.91
C LEU A 188 -0.12 -3.62 15.46
N HIS A 189 -1.20 -2.97 15.05
CA HIS A 189 -2.34 -3.61 14.43
C HIS A 189 -2.54 -3.02 13.04
N ALA A 190 -2.98 -3.85 12.10
CA ALA A 190 -3.36 -3.39 10.77
C ALA A 190 -4.69 -4.02 10.35
N ARG A 191 -5.62 -3.21 9.86
CA ARG A 191 -6.78 -3.71 9.12
C ARG A 191 -6.51 -3.50 7.64
N THR A 192 -6.51 -4.57 6.86
CA THR A 192 -6.39 -4.48 5.41
C THR A 192 -7.68 -4.87 4.70
N THR A 193 -7.93 -4.29 3.54
CA THR A 193 -9.07 -4.60 2.68
C THR A 193 -8.64 -4.57 1.21
N GLY A 194 -9.11 -5.52 0.42
CA GLY A 194 -8.72 -5.67 -0.99
C GLY A 194 -7.87 -6.92 -1.21
N LEU A 195 -7.08 -6.95 -2.27
CA LEU A 195 -6.27 -8.11 -2.66
C LEU A 195 -4.78 -7.76 -2.56
N HIS A 196 -4.03 -8.54 -1.77
CA HIS A 196 -2.60 -8.40 -1.56
C HIS A 196 -2.01 -9.75 -1.13
N TYR A 197 -0.72 -9.91 -1.39
CA TYR A 197 0.10 -10.99 -0.87
C TYR A 197 0.62 -10.64 0.53
N VAL A 198 0.84 -11.66 1.35
CA VAL A 198 1.64 -11.57 2.57
C VAL A 198 2.92 -12.38 2.33
N LEU A 199 4.09 -11.77 2.60
CA LEU A 199 5.40 -12.35 2.28
C LEU A 199 6.26 -12.61 3.54
N PRO A 200 5.97 -13.66 4.33
CA PRO A 200 6.84 -14.05 5.43
C PRO A 200 8.21 -14.53 4.91
N SER A 201 9.23 -14.48 5.76
CA SER A 201 10.54 -15.02 5.46
C SER A 201 10.51 -16.55 5.44
N LYS A 202 11.49 -17.15 4.76
CA LYS A 202 11.88 -18.56 4.91
C LYS A 202 13.37 -18.72 5.25
N ASP A 203 14.06 -17.60 5.57
CA ASP A 203 15.41 -17.56 6.13
C ASP A 203 15.53 -16.53 7.26
N PRO A 204 15.43 -16.93 8.54
CA PRO A 204 15.38 -18.29 9.05
C PRO A 204 14.01 -18.96 8.83
N ALA A 205 13.87 -20.21 9.28
CA ALA A 205 12.63 -20.98 9.15
C ALA A 205 11.41 -20.25 9.74
N THR A 206 10.28 -20.32 9.03
CA THR A 206 9.01 -19.72 9.44
C THR A 206 7.93 -20.78 9.55
N THR A 207 7.20 -20.77 10.67
CA THR A 207 6.06 -21.66 10.90
C THR A 207 4.76 -20.90 10.73
N VAL A 208 3.85 -21.45 9.94
CA VAL A 208 2.50 -20.92 9.70
C VAL A 208 1.48 -21.92 10.23
N GLU A 209 0.63 -21.48 11.14
CA GLU A 209 -0.53 -22.21 11.63
C GLU A 209 -1.81 -21.57 11.12
N LEU A 210 -2.66 -22.36 10.48
CA LEU A 210 -3.97 -21.94 9.97
C LEU A 210 -5.06 -22.53 10.85
N THR A 211 -6.08 -21.72 11.15
CA THR A 211 -7.37 -22.19 11.67
C THR A 211 -8.45 -21.96 10.61
N LEU A 212 -9.18 -23.01 10.24
CA LEU A 212 -10.21 -22.96 9.20
C LEU A 212 -11.61 -22.74 9.78
N ALA A 213 -12.60 -22.47 8.92
CA ALA A 213 -13.98 -22.20 9.32
C ALA A 213 -14.65 -23.34 10.10
N ASP A 214 -14.25 -24.60 9.86
CA ASP A 214 -14.74 -25.77 10.59
C ASP A 214 -14.01 -26.01 11.93
N GLY A 215 -13.05 -25.14 12.28
CA GLY A 215 -12.22 -25.24 13.48
C GLY A 215 -11.02 -26.17 13.34
N SER A 216 -10.80 -26.79 12.17
CA SER A 216 -9.61 -27.57 11.91
C SER A 216 -8.35 -26.69 11.88
N ARG A 217 -7.21 -27.33 12.14
CA ARG A 217 -5.90 -26.67 12.20
C ARG A 217 -4.90 -27.33 11.28
N VAL A 218 -4.15 -26.51 10.56
CA VAL A 218 -3.10 -26.92 9.63
C VAL A 218 -1.82 -26.19 10.00
N SER A 219 -0.71 -26.90 10.19
CA SER A 219 0.59 -26.29 10.48
C SER A 219 1.60 -26.64 9.39
N ARG A 220 2.38 -25.65 8.98
CA ARG A 220 3.44 -25.77 7.97
C ARG A 220 4.68 -25.05 8.46
N THR A 221 5.85 -25.58 8.14
CA THR A 221 7.13 -24.88 8.36
C THR A 221 7.83 -24.75 7.02
N PHE A 222 8.21 -23.53 6.69
CA PHE A 222 8.86 -23.16 5.46
C PHE A 222 10.30 -22.74 5.74
N THR A 223 11.21 -23.19 4.87
CA THR A 223 12.65 -22.93 4.97
C THR A 223 13.22 -22.71 3.58
N MET A 224 14.46 -22.23 3.47
CA MET A 224 15.20 -22.22 2.21
C MET A 224 15.29 -23.59 1.51
N ALA A 225 15.13 -24.70 2.25
CA ALA A 225 15.16 -26.06 1.71
C ALA A 225 13.78 -26.60 1.30
N THR A 226 12.70 -25.85 1.54
CA THR A 226 11.35 -26.27 1.15
C THR A 226 11.26 -26.39 -0.38
N PRO A 227 10.76 -27.52 -0.93
CA PRO A 227 10.68 -27.71 -2.37
C PRO A 227 9.67 -26.75 -3.01
N THR A 228 9.91 -26.41 -4.28
CA THR A 228 8.95 -25.66 -5.08
C THR A 228 7.62 -26.38 -5.14
N GLY A 229 6.52 -25.66 -4.96
CA GLY A 229 5.19 -26.23 -4.98
C GLY A 229 4.11 -25.20 -4.67
N ARG A 230 2.87 -25.60 -4.94
CA ARG A 230 1.69 -24.83 -4.58
C ARG A 230 0.79 -25.65 -3.69
N GLU A 231 0.35 -25.05 -2.60
CA GLU A 231 -0.65 -25.62 -1.70
C GLU A 231 -1.85 -24.69 -1.63
N TYR A 232 -3.05 -25.25 -1.61
CA TYR A 232 -4.29 -24.49 -1.50
C TYR A 232 -5.03 -24.90 -0.24
N VAL A 233 -5.52 -23.92 0.50
CA VAL A 233 -6.31 -24.13 1.72
C VAL A 233 -7.56 -23.27 1.65
N ASP A 234 -8.72 -23.91 1.70
CA ASP A 234 -10.02 -23.22 1.64
C ASP A 234 -10.46 -22.76 3.04
N ASP A 235 -11.30 -21.71 3.08
CA ASP A 235 -12.02 -21.24 4.26
C ASP A 235 -11.14 -20.91 5.48
N VAL A 236 -10.02 -20.22 5.26
CA VAL A 236 -9.11 -19.78 6.32
C VAL A 236 -9.78 -18.67 7.15
N ARG A 237 -9.65 -18.74 8.48
CA ARG A 237 -10.19 -17.72 9.41
C ARG A 237 -9.16 -17.06 10.28
N ARG A 238 -8.04 -17.75 10.52
CA ARG A 238 -6.89 -17.21 11.25
C ARG A 238 -5.61 -17.80 10.70
N VAL A 239 -4.60 -16.95 10.63
CA VAL A 239 -3.22 -17.33 10.32
C VAL A 239 -2.34 -16.82 11.46
N ASP A 240 -1.56 -17.71 12.05
CA ASP A 240 -0.55 -17.40 13.05
C ASP A 240 0.82 -17.73 12.45
N VAL A 241 1.74 -16.75 12.44
CA VAL A 241 3.07 -16.86 11.86
C VAL A 241 4.12 -16.65 12.94
N SER A 242 5.01 -17.63 13.09
CA SER A 242 6.23 -17.51 13.88
C SER A 242 7.40 -17.42 12.91
N ASP A 243 7.84 -16.19 12.64
CA ASP A 243 8.94 -15.89 11.73
C ASP A 243 10.19 -15.51 12.52
N GLY A 244 11.32 -16.16 12.23
CA GLY A 244 12.55 -15.89 12.98
C GLY A 244 13.28 -14.60 12.58
N ARG A 245 12.91 -13.96 11.47
CA ARG A 245 13.40 -12.64 11.05
C ARG A 245 12.46 -11.53 11.54
N TYR A 246 11.15 -11.69 11.29
CA TYR A 246 10.16 -10.65 11.55
C TYR A 246 9.57 -10.69 12.96
N GLY A 247 9.72 -11.81 13.67
CA GLY A 247 9.01 -12.08 14.91
C GLY A 247 7.63 -12.69 14.66
N ASP A 248 6.84 -12.79 15.72
CA ASP A 248 5.52 -13.40 15.65
C ASP A 248 4.47 -12.38 15.16
N PHE A 249 3.65 -12.77 14.19
CA PHE A 249 2.50 -11.98 13.76
C PHE A 249 1.33 -12.89 13.40
N SER A 250 0.11 -12.37 13.44
CA SER A 250 -1.09 -13.15 13.15
C SER A 250 -2.14 -12.26 12.52
N TRP A 251 -3.10 -12.86 11.82
CA TRP A 251 -4.28 -12.16 11.39
C TRP A 251 -5.51 -13.05 11.32
N THR A 252 -6.68 -12.44 11.50
CA THR A 252 -7.95 -13.05 11.10
C THR A 252 -8.33 -12.61 9.70
N THR A 253 -9.04 -13.46 8.97
CA THR A 253 -9.40 -13.21 7.57
C THR A 253 -10.74 -13.82 7.19
N ASP A 254 -11.39 -13.27 6.17
CA ASP A 254 -12.58 -13.81 5.50
C ASP A 254 -12.25 -14.52 4.17
N LEU A 255 -10.97 -14.78 3.92
CA LEU A 255 -10.47 -15.38 2.69
C LEU A 255 -11.05 -16.77 2.43
N GLU A 256 -11.66 -16.95 1.26
CA GLU A 256 -12.30 -18.20 0.84
C GLU A 256 -11.31 -19.24 0.32
N ARG A 257 -10.18 -18.81 -0.27
CA ARG A 257 -9.11 -19.69 -0.73
C ARG A 257 -7.74 -19.04 -0.66
N LEU A 258 -6.85 -19.65 0.10
CA LEU A 258 -5.44 -19.29 0.27
C LEU A 258 -4.58 -20.16 -0.62
N GLN A 259 -3.58 -19.56 -1.27
CA GLN A 259 -2.47 -20.28 -1.87
C GLN A 259 -1.16 -20.01 -1.10
N PHE A 260 -0.39 -21.06 -0.85
CA PHE A 260 1.06 -20.91 -0.63
C PHE A 260 1.75 -21.14 -1.97
N ASP A 261 2.44 -20.13 -2.52
CA ASP A 261 3.38 -20.33 -3.64
C ASP A 261 4.80 -20.40 -3.08
N LEU A 262 5.41 -21.57 -3.25
CA LEU A 262 6.71 -21.92 -2.68
C LEU A 262 7.69 -22.09 -3.81
N ASN A 263 8.88 -21.50 -3.64
CA ASN A 263 9.95 -21.62 -4.60
C ASN A 263 11.29 -21.87 -3.89
N ALA A 264 11.96 -22.95 -4.30
CA ALA A 264 13.23 -23.41 -3.73
C ALA A 264 14.45 -22.62 -4.24
N SER A 265 14.25 -21.59 -5.06
CA SER A 265 15.32 -20.74 -5.53
C SER A 265 16.08 -20.12 -4.33
N PRO A 266 17.42 -20.17 -4.34
CA PRO A 266 18.22 -19.55 -3.28
C PRO A 266 18.21 -18.02 -3.33
N LEU A 267 17.64 -17.43 -4.39
CA LEU A 267 17.45 -15.99 -4.54
C LEU A 267 16.16 -15.47 -3.91
N LEU A 268 15.34 -16.36 -3.35
CA LEU A 268 14.08 -16.01 -2.71
C LEU A 268 14.23 -16.33 -1.24
N ASP A 269 14.15 -15.36 -0.35
CA ASP A 269 14.19 -15.59 1.09
C ASP A 269 12.86 -15.29 1.79
N VAL A 270 11.82 -15.01 1.00
CA VAL A 270 10.41 -14.98 1.38
C VAL A 270 9.59 -16.01 0.57
N PHE A 271 8.34 -16.22 0.95
CA PHE A 271 7.35 -16.99 0.18
C PHE A 271 6.00 -16.30 0.17
N GLU A 272 5.17 -16.59 -0.83
CA GLU A 272 3.87 -15.95 -1.00
C GLU A 272 2.79 -16.69 -0.22
N ILE A 273 2.08 -15.94 0.64
CA ILE A 273 0.72 -16.26 1.05
C ILE A 273 -0.20 -15.41 0.19
N ASP A 274 -0.81 -16.07 -0.77
CA ASP A 274 -1.48 -15.47 -1.91
C ASP A 274 -3.01 -15.49 -1.76
N ALA A 275 -3.60 -14.32 -2.02
CA ALA A 275 -5.05 -14.08 -2.01
C ALA A 275 -5.66 -14.01 -3.42
N ASP A 276 -4.89 -13.97 -4.49
CA ASP A 276 -5.40 -13.85 -5.85
C ASP A 276 -6.25 -15.06 -6.26
N HIS A 277 -6.00 -16.23 -5.67
CA HIS A 277 -6.76 -17.44 -5.93
C HIS A 277 -8.15 -17.43 -5.30
N THR A 278 -8.39 -16.57 -4.31
CA THR A 278 -9.76 -16.31 -3.84
C THR A 278 -10.58 -15.60 -4.92
N LEU A 279 -9.93 -14.76 -5.75
CA LEU A 279 -10.56 -14.17 -6.92
C LEU A 279 -10.69 -15.19 -8.06
N LYS A 280 -9.58 -15.82 -8.47
CA LYS A 280 -9.53 -16.72 -9.64
C LYS A 280 -10.45 -17.92 -9.50
N ASP A 281 -10.53 -18.51 -8.30
CA ASP A 281 -11.23 -19.78 -8.09
C ASP A 281 -12.60 -19.61 -7.40
N ARG A 282 -12.79 -18.53 -6.62
CA ARG A 282 -14.03 -18.29 -5.85
C ARG A 282 -14.78 -17.02 -6.24
N GLY A 283 -14.16 -16.12 -7.00
CA GLY A 283 -14.76 -14.83 -7.35
C GLY A 283 -14.80 -13.83 -6.20
N GLN A 284 -14.14 -14.09 -5.07
CA GLN A 284 -14.04 -13.16 -3.96
C GLN A 284 -13.08 -12.03 -4.33
N ARG A 285 -13.65 -10.86 -4.63
CA ARG A 285 -12.89 -9.66 -5.06
C ARG A 285 -12.26 -8.90 -3.91
N VAL A 286 -12.81 -9.01 -2.71
CA VAL A 286 -12.37 -8.22 -1.56
C VAL A 286 -12.21 -9.15 -0.37
N VAL A 287 -11.01 -9.11 0.21
CA VAL A 287 -10.65 -9.83 1.43
C VAL A 287 -10.41 -8.80 2.52
N THR A 288 -10.89 -9.08 3.73
CA THR A 288 -10.60 -8.28 4.92
C THR A 288 -9.67 -9.05 5.83
N ASN A 289 -8.58 -8.42 6.27
CA ASN A 289 -7.68 -8.99 7.27
C ASN A 289 -7.53 -8.07 8.46
N GLU A 290 -7.35 -8.64 9.65
CA GLU A 290 -7.01 -7.91 10.88
C GLU A 290 -5.74 -8.48 11.48
N PHE A 291 -4.61 -7.83 11.19
CA PHE A 291 -3.29 -8.19 11.64
C PHE A 291 -2.99 -7.68 13.04
N THR A 292 -2.19 -8.47 13.76
CA THR A 292 -1.51 -8.10 14.99
C THR A 292 -0.05 -8.52 14.86
N PHE A 293 0.87 -7.57 15.07
CA PHE A 293 2.31 -7.80 15.04
C PHE A 293 2.84 -7.75 16.46
N ALA A 294 3.42 -8.86 16.93
CA ALA A 294 4.01 -8.93 18.26
C ALA A 294 5.50 -8.54 18.20
N PRO A 295 5.96 -7.61 19.03
CA PRO A 295 7.37 -7.22 19.10
C PRO A 295 8.16 -8.27 19.91
N ALA A 296 8.26 -9.49 19.40
CA ALA A 296 9.03 -10.57 20.00
C ALA A 296 10.23 -10.92 19.11
N CYS A 297 11.19 -10.00 19.00
CA CYS A 297 12.45 -10.28 18.32
C CYS A 297 13.18 -11.39 19.09
N ARG A 298 13.54 -12.48 18.40
CA ARG A 298 14.25 -13.63 18.99
C ARG A 298 15.75 -13.56 18.72
#